data_AF-A0A954XAG2-F1
#
_entry.id   AF-A0A954XAG2-F1
#
_cell.length_a   1.000
_cell.length_b   1.000
_cell.length_c   1.000
_cell.angle_alpha   90.00
_cell.angle_beta   90.00
_cell.angle_gamma   90.00
#
_symmetry.space_group_name_H-M   'P 1'
#
loop_
_entity.id
_entity.type
_entity.pdbx_description
1 polymer ?
#
loop_
_entity_poly.entity_id
_entity_poly.type
_entity_poly.pdbx_seq_one_letter_code
_entity_poly.pdbx_strand_id
1 'polypeptide(L)'
;ESEDGPISDIDRNAHENMHMYKEYEDSDPEFDTTNLLKFTSDLPCPDIDEVMLHRFWRYGEEDRWGKRKQPVVKLTLNIEALLTRVRGEHDTSDTTSNCNCGGTRQIGIDIIGAGGGQWTLFLRDGNLSDFIVGIASTSEAVVKFTSYQFTKLLDNVSLEEPSEDTKVALASSRLSGQSLTETLLGLLSSSPVSMT
;
A
#
# COMPACT_ATOMS: atom_id res chain seq x y z
N GLU A 1 -39.43 0.32 -57.63
CA GLU A 1 -39.04 1.62 -57.06
C GLU A 1 -38.84 1.38 -55.56
N SER A 2 -37.61 1.43 -55.09
CA SER A 2 -37.29 1.28 -53.66
C SER A 2 -37.49 2.65 -53.00
N GLU A 3 -38.44 2.74 -52.08
CA GLU A 3 -38.69 3.93 -51.27
C GLU A 3 -37.52 4.13 -50.29
N ASP A 4 -36.53 4.92 -50.70
CA ASP A 4 -35.46 5.40 -49.83
C ASP A 4 -35.98 6.65 -49.10
N GLY A 5 -36.62 6.43 -47.94
CA GLY A 5 -37.03 7.49 -47.03
C GLY A 5 -35.81 8.20 -46.42
N PRO A 6 -35.98 9.43 -45.89
CA PRO A 6 -34.87 10.13 -45.24
C PRO A 6 -34.36 9.31 -44.04
N ILE A 7 -33.04 9.07 -44.00
CA ILE A 7 -32.36 8.35 -42.91
C ILE A 7 -32.75 8.97 -41.56
N SER A 8 -33.26 8.12 -40.67
CA SER A 8 -33.61 8.48 -39.30
C SER A 8 -32.39 9.02 -38.56
N ASP A 9 -32.60 9.99 -37.66
CA ASP A 9 -31.51 10.53 -36.83
C ASP A 9 -30.82 9.44 -35.99
N ILE A 10 -31.53 8.37 -35.64
CA ILE A 10 -30.97 7.19 -34.96
C ILE A 10 -30.01 6.42 -35.88
N ASP A 11 -30.41 6.18 -37.13
CA ASP A 11 -29.58 5.45 -38.10
C ASP A 11 -28.35 6.26 -38.49
N ARG A 12 -28.48 7.59 -38.61
CA ARG A 12 -27.35 8.49 -38.84
C ARG A 12 -26.35 8.44 -37.68
N ASN A 13 -26.83 8.55 -36.44
CA ASN A 13 -25.97 8.47 -35.25
C ASN A 13 -25.33 7.07 -35.10
N ALA A 14 -26.05 6.01 -35.45
CA ALA A 14 -25.50 4.65 -35.42
C ALA A 14 -24.36 4.52 -36.44
N HIS A 15 -24.58 4.92 -37.70
CA HIS A 15 -23.55 4.88 -38.74
C HIS A 15 -22.31 5.74 -38.41
N GLU A 16 -22.51 6.94 -37.85
CA GLU A 16 -21.40 7.82 -37.45
C GLU A 16 -20.56 7.20 -36.33
N ASN A 17 -21.17 6.51 -35.37
CA ASN A 17 -20.45 5.87 -34.26
C ASN A 17 -19.87 4.50 -34.65
N MET A 18 -20.45 3.80 -35.62
CA MET A 18 -19.98 2.49 -36.08
C MET A 18 -18.63 2.58 -36.77
N HIS A 19 -18.35 3.68 -37.48
CA HIS A 19 -17.06 3.89 -38.14
C HIS A 19 -15.87 3.88 -37.16
N MET A 20 -16.07 4.25 -35.89
CA MET A 20 -15.02 4.19 -34.87
C MET A 20 -14.59 2.76 -34.53
N TYR A 21 -15.48 1.78 -34.75
CA TYR A 21 -15.21 0.37 -34.51
C TYR A 21 -14.91 -0.42 -35.78
N LYS A 22 -14.94 0.23 -36.95
CA LYS A 22 -14.74 -0.42 -38.25
C LYS A 22 -13.44 -1.19 -38.34
N GLU A 23 -12.37 -0.69 -37.73
CA GLU A 23 -11.08 -1.40 -37.68
C GLU A 23 -11.17 -2.72 -36.90
N TYR A 24 -12.04 -2.81 -35.88
CA TYR A 24 -12.29 -4.07 -35.15
C TYR A 24 -13.20 -5.04 -35.91
N GLU A 25 -13.99 -4.55 -36.87
CA GLU A 25 -14.84 -5.39 -37.72
C GLU A 25 -14.07 -5.93 -38.94
N ASP A 26 -13.22 -5.08 -39.54
CA ASP A 26 -12.51 -5.38 -40.78
C ASP A 26 -11.16 -6.08 -40.54
N SER A 27 -10.56 -5.94 -39.35
CA SER A 27 -9.26 -6.55 -39.04
C SER A 27 -9.34 -7.50 -37.84
N ASP A 28 -8.99 -8.76 -38.09
CA ASP A 28 -8.73 -9.70 -37.01
C ASP A 28 -7.43 -9.30 -36.30
N PRO A 29 -7.45 -9.09 -34.97
CA PRO A 29 -6.23 -8.76 -34.24
C PRO A 29 -5.27 -9.97 -34.24
N GLU A 30 -4.05 -9.74 -34.75
CA GLU A 30 -2.95 -10.69 -34.61
C GLU A 30 -2.27 -10.50 -33.25
N PHE A 31 -2.37 -11.49 -32.36
CA PHE A 31 -1.72 -11.45 -31.05
C PHE A 31 -0.33 -12.11 -31.11
N ASP A 32 0.70 -11.43 -30.59
CA ASP A 32 2.03 -12.04 -30.43
C ASP A 32 2.00 -13.11 -29.33
N THR A 33 2.09 -14.37 -29.73
CA THR A 33 2.10 -15.52 -28.82
C THR A 33 3.52 -16.00 -28.46
N THR A 34 4.58 -15.28 -28.83
CA THR A 34 5.98 -15.71 -28.62
C THR A 34 6.27 -16.03 -27.15
N ASN A 35 5.87 -15.15 -26.24
CA ASN A 35 6.06 -15.36 -24.80
C ASN A 35 5.14 -16.45 -24.25
N LEU A 36 3.88 -16.51 -24.70
CA LEU A 36 2.94 -17.56 -24.31
C LEU A 36 3.51 -18.94 -24.64
N LEU A 37 3.89 -19.17 -25.89
CA LEU A 37 4.43 -20.44 -26.37
C LEU A 37 5.78 -20.80 -25.72
N LYS A 38 6.60 -19.80 -25.37
CA LYS A 38 7.85 -20.04 -24.65
C LYS A 38 7.63 -20.68 -23.27
N PHE A 39 6.55 -20.32 -22.57
CA PHE A 39 6.32 -20.75 -21.19
C PHE A 39 5.20 -21.78 -21.02
N THR A 40 4.30 -21.93 -21.99
CA THR A 40 3.12 -22.82 -21.87
C THR A 40 2.91 -23.71 -23.10
N SER A 41 3.96 -24.01 -23.89
CA SER A 41 3.83 -24.82 -25.11
C SER A 41 3.49 -26.29 -24.85
N ASP A 42 3.74 -26.79 -23.64
CA ASP A 42 3.45 -28.14 -23.19
C ASP A 42 2.02 -28.30 -22.64
N LEU A 43 1.31 -27.19 -22.42
CA LEU A 43 -0.04 -27.21 -21.86
C LEU A 43 -1.07 -27.46 -22.97
N PRO A 44 -1.85 -28.55 -22.93
CA PRO A 44 -2.88 -28.79 -23.93
C PRO A 44 -4.00 -27.75 -23.81
N CYS A 45 -4.56 -27.35 -24.95
CA CYS A 45 -5.78 -26.54 -24.95
C CYS A 45 -6.91 -27.35 -24.29
N PRO A 46 -7.59 -26.83 -23.25
CA PRO A 46 -8.67 -27.55 -22.62
C PRO A 46 -9.86 -27.65 -23.56
N ASP A 47 -10.51 -28.82 -23.60
CA ASP A 47 -11.76 -28.99 -24.33
C ASP A 47 -12.86 -28.17 -23.65
N ILE A 48 -13.44 -27.21 -24.38
CA ILE A 48 -14.56 -26.40 -23.91
C ILE A 48 -15.85 -27.17 -24.18
N ASP A 49 -16.38 -27.84 -23.16
CA ASP A 49 -17.66 -28.53 -23.20
C ASP A 49 -18.81 -27.70 -22.61
N GLU A 50 -20.04 -28.18 -22.78
CA GLU A 50 -21.25 -27.55 -22.24
C GLU A 50 -21.17 -27.37 -20.72
N VAL A 51 -20.60 -28.36 -20.01
CA VAL A 51 -20.45 -28.34 -18.56
C VAL A 51 -19.52 -27.21 -18.12
N MET A 52 -18.40 -27.01 -18.84
CA MET A 52 -17.43 -25.95 -18.60
C MET A 52 -18.03 -24.57 -18.86
N LEU A 53 -18.82 -24.41 -19.93
CA LEU A 53 -19.56 -23.17 -20.18
C LEU A 53 -20.53 -22.84 -19.04
N HIS A 54 -21.27 -23.83 -18.51
CA HIS A 54 -22.13 -23.62 -17.34
C HIS A 54 -21.36 -23.25 -16.07
N ARG A 55 -20.13 -23.76 -15.89
CA ARG A 55 -19.26 -23.33 -14.78
C ARG A 55 -18.83 -21.88 -14.94
N PHE A 56 -18.43 -21.46 -16.14
CA PHE A 56 -18.08 -20.07 -16.42
C PHE A 56 -19.26 -19.13 -16.23
N TRP A 57 -20.45 -19.53 -16.66
CA TRP A 57 -21.67 -18.76 -16.43
C TRP A 57 -21.93 -18.58 -14.94
N ARG A 58 -21.89 -19.67 -14.16
CA ARG A 58 -22.10 -19.62 -12.71
C ARG A 58 -21.08 -18.72 -12.04
N TYR A 59 -19.80 -18.87 -12.39
CA TYR A 59 -18.73 -18.02 -11.89
C TYR A 59 -18.97 -16.54 -12.22
N GLY A 60 -19.36 -16.24 -13.47
CA GLY A 60 -19.70 -14.89 -13.90
C GLY A 60 -20.84 -14.28 -13.08
N GLU A 61 -21.92 -15.03 -12.84
CA GLU A 61 -23.03 -14.58 -11.99
C GLU A 61 -22.62 -14.37 -10.53
N GLU A 62 -21.85 -15.29 -9.95
CA GLU A 62 -21.35 -15.20 -8.57
C GLU A 62 -20.42 -13.98 -8.36
N ASP A 63 -19.55 -13.69 -9.32
CA ASP A 63 -18.68 -12.52 -9.31
C ASP A 63 -19.37 -11.22 -9.80
N ARG A 64 -20.65 -11.32 -10.20
CA ARG A 64 -21.42 -10.24 -10.83
C ARG A 64 -20.70 -9.66 -12.04
N TRP A 65 -20.04 -10.51 -12.82
CA TRP A 65 -19.32 -10.17 -14.04
C TRP A 65 -18.25 -9.09 -13.79
N GLY A 66 -17.51 -9.19 -12.68
CA GLY A 66 -16.50 -8.19 -12.28
C GLY A 66 -17.07 -6.85 -11.80
N LYS A 67 -18.40 -6.70 -11.71
CA LYS A 67 -19.06 -5.45 -11.23
C LYS A 67 -19.12 -5.37 -9.71
N ARG A 68 -18.68 -6.41 -9.00
CA ARG A 68 -18.58 -6.39 -7.54
C ARG A 68 -17.51 -5.36 -7.15
N LYS A 69 -17.93 -4.32 -6.42
CA LYS A 69 -16.96 -3.41 -5.79
C LYS A 69 -16.10 -4.23 -4.85
N GLN A 70 -14.79 -4.21 -5.11
CA GLN A 70 -13.82 -4.78 -4.17
C GLN A 70 -14.05 -4.11 -2.81
N PRO A 71 -14.10 -4.89 -1.71
CA PRO A 71 -14.25 -4.30 -0.39
C PRO A 71 -13.10 -3.32 -0.17
N VAL A 72 -13.44 -2.08 0.20
CA VAL A 72 -12.42 -1.11 0.59
C VAL A 72 -11.75 -1.69 1.81
N VAL A 73 -10.46 -2.03 1.68
CA VAL A 73 -9.67 -2.51 2.80
C VAL A 73 -9.63 -1.36 3.81
N LYS A 74 -10.37 -1.50 4.92
CA LYS A 74 -10.31 -0.54 6.02
C LYS A 74 -8.93 -0.69 6.64
N LEU A 75 -8.07 0.30 6.38
CA LEU A 75 -6.75 0.34 7.00
C LEU A 75 -6.94 0.54 8.50
N THR A 76 -6.60 -0.48 9.29
CA THR A 76 -6.68 -0.44 10.76
C THR A 76 -5.68 0.56 11.34
N LEU A 77 -4.62 0.88 10.59
CA LEU A 77 -3.50 1.70 11.03
C LEU A 77 -3.25 2.83 10.02
N ASN A 78 -3.31 4.07 10.48
CA ASN A 78 -2.83 5.24 9.74
C ASN A 78 -1.64 5.83 10.52
N ILE A 79 -0.43 5.52 10.06
CA ILE A 79 0.82 5.90 10.73
C ILE A 79 1.04 7.41 10.70
N GLU A 80 0.68 8.08 9.61
CA GLU A 80 0.80 9.53 9.51
C GLU A 80 -0.09 10.24 10.54
N ALA A 81 -1.34 9.77 10.72
CA ALA A 81 -2.23 10.29 11.75
C ALA A 81 -1.69 10.04 13.16
N LEU A 82 -1.07 8.87 13.39
CA LEU A 82 -0.44 8.54 14.66
C LEU A 82 0.77 9.45 14.96
N LEU A 83 1.68 9.63 14.01
CA LEU A 83 2.86 10.50 14.18
C LEU A 83 2.45 11.97 14.38
N THR A 84 1.42 12.43 13.67
CA THR A 84 0.85 13.78 13.84
C THR A 84 0.32 13.99 15.25
N ARG A 85 -0.36 13.00 15.83
CA ARG A 85 -0.87 13.05 17.21
C ARG A 85 0.28 13.10 18.22
N VAL A 86 1.27 12.21 18.09
CA VAL A 86 2.43 12.17 19.01
C VAL A 86 3.21 13.50 18.99
N ARG A 87 3.38 14.12 17.82
CA ARG A 87 3.97 15.47 17.72
C ARG A 87 3.14 16.51 18.48
N GLY A 88 1.82 16.51 18.29
CA GLY A 88 0.92 17.49 18.90
C GLY A 88 0.83 17.39 20.43
N GLU A 89 0.99 16.21 21.01
CA GLU A 89 1.00 16.02 22.47
C GLU A 89 2.23 16.66 23.11
N HIS A 90 3.40 16.55 22.48
CA HIS A 90 4.66 17.10 23.00
C HIS A 90 4.81 18.61 22.82
N ASP A 91 4.19 19.22 21.80
CA ASP A 91 4.18 20.69 21.64
C ASP A 91 3.43 21.42 22.78
N THR A 92 2.59 20.70 23.53
CA THR A 92 1.82 21.28 24.65
C THR A 92 2.51 21.19 26.01
N SER A 93 3.58 20.40 26.13
CA SER A 93 4.37 20.24 27.35
C SER A 93 5.72 20.98 27.23
N ASP A 94 5.95 21.92 28.13
CA ASP A 94 7.22 22.61 28.42
C ASP A 94 7.61 23.87 27.61
N THR A 95 7.12 25.01 28.10
CA THR A 95 7.80 26.32 27.99
C THR A 95 8.87 26.53 29.08
N THR A 96 9.17 25.54 29.93
CA THR A 96 10.13 25.74 31.03
C THR A 96 10.89 24.47 31.40
N SER A 97 11.91 24.09 30.63
CA SER A 97 12.99 23.28 31.19
C SER A 97 14.35 23.61 30.55
N ASN A 98 15.27 23.84 31.46
CA ASN A 98 16.61 24.37 31.33
C ASN A 98 17.55 23.36 30.65
N CYS A 99 18.38 23.87 29.74
CA CYS A 99 19.51 23.26 29.04
C CYS A 99 19.86 21.77 29.31
N ASN A 100 19.70 20.95 28.27
CA ASN A 100 20.68 19.90 27.97
C ASN A 100 20.90 19.83 26.45
N CYS A 101 22.15 19.80 26.01
CA CYS A 101 22.53 19.86 24.61
C CYS A 101 22.39 18.48 23.93
N GLY A 102 21.18 17.89 23.95
CA GLY A 102 20.87 16.67 23.23
C GLY A 102 20.69 16.97 21.74
N GLY A 103 21.66 16.56 20.91
CA GLY A 103 21.59 16.78 19.47
C GLY A 103 20.31 16.20 18.85
N THR A 104 19.76 16.89 17.84
CA THR A 104 18.66 16.37 17.03
C THR A 104 19.12 15.09 16.35
N ARG A 105 18.44 13.97 16.61
CA ARG A 105 18.70 12.69 15.95
C ARG A 105 17.71 12.45 14.82
N GLN A 106 18.16 11.74 13.80
CA GLN A 106 17.32 11.41 12.65
C GLN A 106 17.22 9.90 12.45
N ILE A 107 16.00 9.35 12.54
CA ILE A 107 15.75 7.90 12.43
C ILE A 107 14.73 7.63 11.33
N GLY A 108 15.08 6.76 10.38
CA GLY A 108 14.17 6.25 9.36
C GLY A 108 13.34 5.07 9.86
N ILE A 109 12.09 5.01 9.45
CA ILE A 109 11.19 3.88 9.69
C ILE A 109 10.59 3.45 8.35
N ASP A 110 10.65 2.15 8.08
CA ASP A 110 10.10 1.50 6.89
C ASP A 110 9.08 0.46 7.33
N ILE A 111 7.79 0.74 7.15
CA ILE A 111 6.69 -0.14 7.57
C ILE A 111 6.08 -0.79 6.34
N ILE A 112 6.23 -2.10 6.24
CA ILE A 112 5.82 -2.91 5.10
C ILE A 112 4.45 -3.53 5.39
N GLY A 113 3.46 -3.23 4.56
CA GLY A 113 2.12 -3.80 4.65
C GLY A 113 1.02 -2.77 4.47
N ALA A 114 -0.22 -3.19 4.69
CA ALA A 114 -1.38 -2.32 4.60
C ALA A 114 -1.26 -1.13 5.56
N GLY A 115 -1.45 0.10 5.04
CA GLY A 115 -1.32 1.33 5.82
C GLY A 115 0.10 1.68 6.23
N GLY A 116 1.08 0.89 5.78
CA GLY A 116 2.52 1.12 5.93
C GLY A 116 3.05 2.23 5.03
N GLY A 117 4.34 2.48 5.11
CA GLY A 117 5.02 3.55 4.40
C GLY A 117 6.40 3.80 4.96
N GLN A 118 7.00 4.89 4.49
CA GLN A 118 8.36 5.28 4.87
C GLN A 118 8.31 6.66 5.50
N TRP A 119 8.99 6.80 6.63
CA TRP A 119 9.09 8.07 7.34
C TRP A 119 10.48 8.27 7.91
N THR A 120 10.86 9.53 8.04
CA THR A 120 12.02 9.96 8.78
C THR A 120 11.54 10.75 9.98
N LEU A 121 11.87 10.28 11.17
CA LEU A 121 11.58 10.94 12.43
C LEU A 121 12.76 11.80 12.88
N PHE A 122 12.47 13.01 13.32
CA PHE A 122 13.41 13.91 13.97
C PHE A 122 13.14 13.87 15.47
N LEU A 123 14.14 13.46 16.24
CA LEU A 123 14.06 13.33 17.68
C LEU A 123 14.92 14.39 18.36
N ARG A 124 14.34 15.12 19.31
CA ARG A 124 15.07 16.05 20.18
C ARG A 124 14.87 15.61 21.63
N ASP A 125 15.97 15.42 22.36
CA ASP A 125 15.96 14.95 23.74
C ASP A 125 15.15 13.65 23.97
N GLY A 126 15.10 12.78 22.95
CA GLY A 126 14.36 11.52 23.01
C GLY A 126 12.86 11.64 22.73
N ASN A 127 12.35 12.83 22.37
CA ASN A 127 10.96 13.08 21.98
C ASN A 127 10.85 13.35 20.48
N LEU A 128 9.70 13.01 19.88
CA LEU A 128 9.42 13.28 18.46
C LEU A 128 9.17 14.78 18.27
N SER A 129 10.11 15.48 17.61
CA SER A 129 9.94 16.90 17.29
C SER A 129 9.26 17.11 15.94
N ASP A 130 9.61 16.30 14.94
CA ASP A 130 9.00 16.39 13.62
C ASP A 130 9.15 15.08 12.84
N PHE A 131 8.45 14.95 11.72
CA PHE A 131 8.62 13.83 10.80
C PHE A 131 8.36 14.25 9.35
N ILE A 132 9.02 13.56 8.42
CA ILE A 132 8.79 13.70 6.98
C ILE A 132 8.48 12.34 6.36
N VAL A 133 7.74 12.36 5.25
CA VAL A 133 7.50 11.16 4.44
C VAL A 133 8.76 10.82 3.63
N GLY A 134 9.09 9.53 3.59
CA GLY A 134 10.28 8.97 2.95
C GLY A 134 11.45 8.77 3.92
N ILE A 135 12.45 8.00 3.48
CA ILE A 135 13.71 7.80 4.22
C ILE A 135 14.75 8.78 3.68
N ALA A 136 15.17 9.73 4.49
CA ALA A 136 16.23 10.66 4.13
C ALA A 136 17.61 10.00 4.25
N SER A 137 18.51 10.33 3.34
CA SER A 137 19.88 9.78 3.29
C SER A 137 20.75 10.17 4.49
N THR A 138 20.34 11.20 5.23
CA THR A 138 20.98 11.67 6.47
C THR A 138 20.50 10.93 7.73
N SER A 139 19.62 9.93 7.58
CA SER A 139 19.11 9.16 8.72
C SER A 139 20.23 8.32 9.33
N GLU A 140 20.41 8.41 10.63
CA GLU A 140 21.45 7.70 11.37
C GLU A 140 21.24 6.18 11.33
N ALA A 141 19.96 5.77 11.37
CA ALA A 141 19.52 4.38 11.30
C ALA A 141 18.18 4.28 10.59
N VAL A 142 17.91 3.11 9.99
CA VAL A 142 16.61 2.77 9.40
C VAL A 142 16.10 1.48 10.02
N VAL A 143 14.92 1.52 10.61
CA VAL A 143 14.29 0.35 11.21
C VAL A 143 13.14 -0.13 10.32
N LYS A 144 13.13 -1.43 10.01
CA LYS A 144 12.10 -2.04 9.18
C LYS A 144 11.14 -2.86 10.03
N PHE A 145 9.85 -2.67 9.80
CA PHE A 145 8.77 -3.41 10.44
C PHE A 145 7.76 -3.89 9.40
N THR A 146 7.06 -4.97 9.69
CA THR A 146 5.76 -5.22 9.07
C THR A 146 4.67 -4.42 9.80
N SER A 147 3.56 -4.09 9.13
CA SER A 147 2.40 -3.45 9.80
C SER A 147 1.93 -4.24 11.03
N TYR A 148 2.08 -5.57 11.01
CA TYR A 148 1.77 -6.44 12.13
C TYR A 148 2.74 -6.30 13.32
N GLN A 149 4.04 -6.25 13.06
CA GLN A 149 5.03 -6.01 14.12
C GLN A 149 4.86 -4.62 14.74
N PHE A 150 4.58 -3.61 13.91
CA PHE A 150 4.37 -2.25 14.39
C PHE A 150 3.11 -2.11 15.24
N THR A 151 2.00 -2.77 14.88
CA THR A 151 0.78 -2.79 15.72
C THR A 151 1.03 -3.48 17.07
N LYS A 152 1.73 -4.62 17.08
CA LYS A 152 2.12 -5.27 18.35
C LYS A 152 3.00 -4.38 19.23
N LEU A 153 3.92 -3.61 18.63
CA LEU A 153 4.74 -2.65 19.35
C LEU A 153 3.90 -1.53 19.98
N LEU A 154 2.90 -1.02 19.26
CA LEU A 154 1.99 0.00 19.78
C LEU A 154 1.14 -0.51 20.96
N ASP A 155 0.76 -1.79 20.95
CA ASP A 155 -0.04 -2.39 22.00
C ASP A 155 0.76 -2.72 23.28
N ASN A 156 2.05 -2.35 23.36
CA ASN A 156 2.98 -2.71 24.43
C ASN A 156 3.05 -4.22 24.71
N VAL A 157 2.68 -5.05 23.73
CA VAL A 157 2.79 -6.50 23.83
C VAL A 157 4.22 -6.87 23.48
N SER A 158 4.91 -7.50 24.42
CA SER A 158 6.29 -7.96 24.24
C SER A 158 6.39 -8.76 22.93
N LEU A 159 7.26 -8.33 22.02
CA LEU A 159 7.61 -9.12 20.85
C LEU A 159 8.39 -10.33 21.35
N GLU A 160 7.79 -11.52 21.28
CA GLU A 160 8.56 -12.77 21.46
C GLU A 160 9.59 -12.86 20.34
N GLU A 161 10.84 -12.55 20.71
CA GLU A 161 12.07 -12.44 19.92
C GLU A 161 11.97 -11.72 18.56
N PRO A 162 12.95 -10.88 18.19
CA PRO A 162 13.00 -10.31 16.85
C PRO A 162 13.12 -11.45 15.83
N SER A 163 12.03 -11.79 15.13
CA SER A 163 12.10 -12.72 14.00
C SER A 163 13.08 -12.18 12.96
N GLU A 164 13.66 -13.05 12.13
CA GLU A 164 14.63 -12.69 11.08
C GLU A 164 14.14 -11.59 10.11
N ASP A 165 12.83 -11.30 10.11
CA ASP A 165 12.20 -10.26 9.31
C ASP A 165 12.37 -8.84 9.90
N THR A 166 12.69 -8.71 11.19
CA THR A 166 12.97 -7.41 11.82
C THR A 166 14.41 -6.99 11.52
N LYS A 167 14.63 -6.51 10.30
CA LYS A 167 15.95 -6.06 9.85
C LYS A 167 16.17 -4.61 10.26
N VAL A 168 17.06 -4.39 11.23
CA VAL A 168 17.59 -3.06 11.54
C VAL A 168 18.73 -2.77 10.56
N ALA A 169 18.49 -1.90 9.57
CA ALA A 169 19.53 -1.45 8.65
C ALA A 169 20.21 -0.21 9.26
N LEU A 170 21.36 -0.42 9.91
CA LEU A 170 22.16 0.67 10.47
C LEU A 170 22.95 1.34 9.33
N ALA A 171 22.55 2.55 8.95
CA ALA A 171 23.24 3.34 7.93
C ALA A 171 24.54 3.97 8.47
N SER A 172 24.67 4.15 9.79
CA SER A 172 25.93 4.54 10.42
C SER A 172 25.97 4.09 11.88
N SER A 173 26.99 3.32 12.23
CA SER A 173 27.10 2.58 13.48
C SER A 173 27.44 3.47 14.69
N ARG A 174 26.48 3.64 15.62
CA ARG A 174 26.76 3.96 17.04
C ARG A 174 25.78 3.34 18.06
N LEU A 175 24.69 2.71 17.62
CA LEU A 175 23.68 2.14 18.53
C LEU A 175 23.41 0.68 18.19
N SER A 176 23.30 -0.15 19.23
CA SER A 176 22.79 -1.52 19.09
C SER A 176 21.31 -1.45 18.68
N GLY A 177 20.85 -2.39 17.86
CA GLY A 177 19.46 -2.44 17.38
C GLY A 177 18.43 -2.43 18.53
N GLN A 178 18.79 -3.02 19.68
CA GLN A 178 17.96 -3.07 20.89
C GLN A 178 17.72 -1.69 21.50
N SER A 179 18.74 -0.82 21.55
CA SER A 179 18.63 0.53 22.11
C SER A 179 17.74 1.44 21.26
N LEU A 180 17.72 1.25 19.93
CA LEU A 180 16.85 1.98 19.01
C LEU A 180 15.39 1.54 19.12
N THR A 181 15.15 0.23 19.23
CA THR A 181 13.80 -0.30 19.46
C THR A 181 13.24 0.15 20.80
N GLU A 182 14.07 0.22 21.85
CA GLU A 182 13.66 0.75 23.16
C GLU A 182 13.38 2.25 23.13
N THR A 183 14.16 3.03 22.37
CA THR A 183 13.90 4.47 22.18
C THR A 183 12.59 4.69 21.43
N LEU A 184 12.32 3.91 20.38
CA LEU A 184 11.07 3.93 19.63
C LEU A 184 9.88 3.45 20.48
N LEU A 185 10.06 2.41 21.28
CA LEU A 185 9.06 1.93 22.23
C LEU A 185 8.76 2.99 23.30
N GLY A 186 9.78 3.65 23.86
CA GLY A 186 9.60 4.73 24.83
C GLY A 186 8.83 5.92 24.26
N LEU A 187 9.07 6.26 22.99
CA LEU A 187 8.35 7.30 22.25
C LEU A 187 6.89 6.96 21.96
N LEU A 188 6.60 5.70 21.66
CA LEU A 188 5.26 5.26 21.26
C LEU A 188 4.40 4.80 22.45
N SER A 189 5.01 4.39 23.56
CA SER A 189 4.34 3.92 24.78
C SER A 189 3.97 5.03 25.77
N SER A 190 4.58 6.22 25.66
CA SER A 190 4.22 7.39 26.48
C SER A 190 2.87 8.02 26.10
N SER A 191 2.31 7.62 24.96
CA SER A 191 0.98 8.05 24.48
C SER A 191 0.02 6.85 24.52
N PRO A 192 -0.99 6.83 25.41
CA PRO A 192 -1.94 5.72 25.46
C PRO A 192 -2.76 5.68 24.17
N VAL A 193 -2.52 4.65 23.35
CA VAL A 193 -3.35 4.32 22.18
C VAL A 193 -4.71 3.83 22.67
N SER A 194 -5.67 4.74 22.82
CA SER A 194 -7.08 4.33 22.92
C SER A 194 -7.56 3.98 21.51
N MET A 195 -7.58 2.70 21.19
CA MET A 195 -8.27 2.19 19.99
C MET A 195 -9.78 2.32 20.21
N THR A 196 -10.41 3.24 19.48
CA THR A 196 -11.87 3.30 19.31
C THR A 196 -12.24 3.04 17.86
#